data_AF-A0A3M2G751-F1
#
_entry.id   AF-A0A3M2G751-F1
#
_cell.length_a   1.000
_cell.length_b   1.000
_cell.length_c   1.000
_cell.angle_alpha   90.00
_cell.angle_beta   90.00
_cell.angle_gamma   90.00
#
_symmetry.space_group_name_H-M   'P 1'
#
loop_
_entity.id
_entity.type
_entity.pdbx_description
1 polymer ?
#
loop_
_entity_poly.entity_id
_entity_poly.type
_entity_poly.pdbx_seq_one_letter_code
_entity_poly.pdbx_strand_id
1 'polypeptide(L)'
;MFSESSLSAGLLLLLVAGVWPGAGAPAAAQPATFVSEAAEAVRVPHYAVKRNVTVYTTPDSTRPYLHLRLREPVEILAERGPWRHVRTSDGATGYVYHADLSSVWIRISKKEQTLYLYEGTRLVTKIPADFGQNVFADKERRGSLTNPDDWRTPTGVFFVAHKNPRSQYYKALVLNYPSAEDADRGLRQGYISREQYDAIVRAEEEIRMPPMNTPLGGWIEIHGHGTGARTNWTQGCVAVTNPQIDMLWKHVHVGTPVLIEP
;
A
#
# COMPACT_ATOMS: atom_id res chain seq x y z
N MET A 1 7.93 62.90 -33.19
CA MET A 1 8.50 63.99 -34.00
C MET A 1 9.91 64.24 -33.48
N PHE A 2 10.92 63.69 -34.17
CA PHE A 2 12.39 63.98 -34.15
C PHE A 2 13.14 63.89 -32.79
N SER A 3 14.41 63.49 -32.63
CA SER A 3 15.59 63.25 -33.48
C SER A 3 16.64 62.53 -32.58
N GLU A 4 17.19 61.37 -32.95
CA GLU A 4 18.57 61.13 -33.45
C GLU A 4 19.77 61.89 -32.83
N SER A 5 20.81 61.12 -32.43
CA SER A 5 22.27 61.31 -32.66
C SER A 5 23.04 60.11 -32.04
N SER A 6 23.64 59.18 -32.82
CA SER A 6 25.01 59.18 -33.43
C SER A 6 26.17 59.11 -32.41
N LEU A 7 27.34 58.47 -32.58
CA LEU A 7 27.99 57.47 -33.45
C LEU A 7 29.41 57.25 -32.85
N SER A 8 30.00 56.05 -32.95
CA SER A 8 31.46 55.79 -33.09
C SER A 8 31.67 54.26 -33.21
N ALA A 9 31.91 53.68 -34.39
CA ALA A 9 33.16 53.62 -35.19
C ALA A 9 34.24 52.71 -34.55
N GLY A 10 34.32 51.43 -34.96
CA GLY A 10 35.40 50.87 -35.79
C GLY A 10 35.66 49.42 -35.30
N LEU A 11 35.98 48.40 -36.07
CA LEU A 11 36.86 48.31 -37.22
C LEU A 11 36.51 47.06 -38.04
N LEU A 12 36.57 47.23 -39.36
CA LEU A 12 36.36 46.25 -40.42
C LEU A 12 37.59 45.35 -40.58
N LEU A 13 37.44 44.03 -40.72
CA LEU A 13 38.42 43.23 -41.48
C LEU A 13 37.81 41.96 -42.10
N LEU A 14 37.69 42.05 -43.43
CA LEU A 14 37.87 41.03 -44.46
C LEU A 14 36.93 39.82 -44.57
N LEU A 15 36.08 39.94 -45.60
CA LEU A 15 35.46 38.88 -46.40
C LEU A 15 36.48 37.88 -46.94
N VAL A 16 36.16 36.58 -46.85
CA VAL A 16 36.37 35.63 -47.95
C VAL A 16 35.11 34.79 -48.11
N ALA A 17 34.63 34.73 -49.35
CA ALA A 17 33.41 34.07 -49.79
C ALA A 17 33.53 32.54 -49.75
N GLY A 18 32.44 31.88 -49.38
CA GLY A 18 32.19 30.46 -49.59
C GLY A 18 30.70 30.24 -49.81
N VAL A 19 30.34 29.91 -51.05
CA VAL A 19 28.98 29.56 -51.49
C VAL A 19 28.54 28.27 -50.80
N TRP A 20 27.42 28.29 -50.09
CA TRP A 20 26.77 27.08 -49.57
C TRP A 20 25.44 26.87 -50.30
N PRO A 21 25.28 25.77 -51.08
CA PRO A 21 23.98 25.37 -51.58
C PRO A 21 23.33 24.39 -50.59
N GLY A 22 22.00 24.51 -50.42
CA GLY A 22 21.18 23.44 -49.87
C GLY A 22 20.52 23.76 -48.53
N ALA A 23 19.31 24.30 -48.61
CA ALA A 23 18.34 24.20 -47.53
C ALA A 23 18.03 22.71 -47.29
N GLY A 24 18.62 22.14 -46.24
CA GLY A 24 18.22 20.84 -45.70
C GLY A 24 16.98 21.02 -44.84
N ALA A 25 15.89 20.33 -45.21
CA ALA A 25 14.69 20.23 -44.39
C ALA A 25 15.00 19.76 -42.96
N PRO A 26 14.23 20.19 -41.93
CA PRO A 26 14.45 19.70 -40.58
C PRO A 26 14.24 18.17 -40.56
N ALA A 27 15.24 17.47 -40.04
CA ALA A 27 15.19 16.02 -39.85
C ALA A 27 13.96 15.66 -39.03
N ALA A 28 13.06 14.87 -39.62
CA ALA A 28 11.96 14.25 -38.92
C ALA A 28 12.53 13.42 -37.76
N ALA A 29 12.21 13.81 -36.53
CA ALA A 29 12.52 13.02 -35.35
C ALA A 29 11.91 11.63 -35.54
N GLN A 30 12.76 10.62 -35.63
CA GLN A 30 12.33 9.24 -35.62
C GLN A 30 11.60 8.99 -34.29
N PRO A 31 10.37 8.43 -34.31
CA PRO A 31 9.72 8.09 -33.06
C PRO A 31 10.60 7.07 -32.33
N ALA A 32 10.97 7.40 -31.10
CA ALA A 32 11.62 6.47 -30.20
C ALA A 32 10.78 5.19 -30.18
N THR A 33 11.34 4.13 -30.74
CA THR A 33 10.80 2.79 -30.67
C THR A 33 10.83 2.40 -29.19
N PHE A 34 9.72 2.64 -28.51
CA PHE A 34 9.41 1.94 -27.27
C PHE A 34 9.41 0.46 -27.63
N VAL A 35 10.52 -0.18 -27.31
CA VAL A 35 10.62 -1.63 -27.34
C VAL A 35 9.49 -2.08 -26.42
N SER A 36 8.46 -2.71 -26.98
CA SER A 36 7.41 -3.34 -26.20
C SER A 36 8.07 -4.51 -25.49
N GLU A 37 8.58 -4.25 -24.30
CA GLU A 37 8.82 -5.28 -23.32
C GLU A 37 7.43 -5.87 -23.06
N ALA A 38 7.19 -7.00 -23.73
CA ALA A 38 5.94 -7.73 -23.67
C ALA A 38 5.50 -7.81 -22.21
N ALA A 39 4.29 -7.34 -21.95
CA ALA A 39 3.65 -7.32 -20.65
C ALA A 39 4.11 -8.51 -19.80
N GLU A 40 5.10 -8.28 -18.94
CA GLU A 40 5.39 -9.21 -17.87
C GLU A 40 4.13 -9.13 -17.02
N ALA A 41 3.26 -10.12 -17.16
CA ALA A 41 1.96 -10.16 -16.51
C ALA A 41 2.18 -9.77 -15.06
N VAL A 42 1.62 -8.63 -14.64
CA VAL A 42 1.84 -8.05 -13.30
C VAL A 42 1.67 -9.19 -12.29
N ARG A 43 2.79 -9.72 -11.79
CA ARG A 43 2.78 -10.92 -10.95
C ARG A 43 2.37 -10.45 -9.58
N VAL A 44 1.11 -10.65 -9.21
CA VAL A 44 0.65 -10.28 -7.88
C VAL A 44 1.12 -11.36 -6.91
N PRO A 45 2.00 -11.03 -5.96
CA PRO A 45 2.54 -12.02 -5.05
C PRO A 45 1.40 -12.58 -4.21
N HIS A 46 1.33 -13.91 -4.16
CA HIS A 46 0.57 -14.59 -3.12
C HIS A 46 1.39 -14.56 -1.84
N TYR A 47 0.75 -14.71 -0.70
CA TYR A 47 1.42 -14.72 0.59
C TYR A 47 0.86 -15.78 1.52
N ALA A 48 1.71 -16.30 2.39
CA ALA A 48 1.32 -17.26 3.41
C ALA A 48 0.36 -16.64 4.44
N VAL A 49 -0.77 -17.30 4.70
CA VAL A 49 -1.85 -16.77 5.58
C VAL A 49 -1.74 -17.16 7.04
N LYS A 50 -0.77 -18.01 7.39
CA LYS A 50 -0.52 -18.47 8.76
C LYS A 50 0.97 -18.56 9.02
N ARG A 51 1.34 -18.63 10.31
CA ARG A 51 2.72 -18.92 10.70
C ARG A 51 3.02 -20.39 10.40
N ASN A 52 4.19 -20.67 9.86
CA ASN A 52 4.68 -22.01 9.53
C ASN A 52 3.86 -22.75 8.45
N VAL A 53 3.64 -22.10 7.30
CA VAL A 53 3.11 -22.82 6.12
C VAL A 53 4.17 -23.77 5.62
N THR A 54 3.87 -25.07 5.61
CA THR A 54 4.81 -26.08 5.11
C THR A 54 4.90 -26.03 3.60
N VAL A 55 6.14 -25.95 3.10
CA VAL A 55 6.47 -26.18 1.70
C VAL A 55 6.99 -27.61 1.57
N TYR A 56 6.47 -28.34 0.59
CA TYR A 56 6.81 -29.73 0.32
C TYR A 56 7.67 -29.83 -0.95
N THR A 57 8.50 -30.86 -1.02
CA THR A 57 9.34 -31.11 -2.21
C THR A 57 8.54 -31.56 -3.42
N THR A 58 7.44 -32.28 -3.21
CA THR A 58 6.52 -32.79 -4.24
C THR A 58 5.09 -32.76 -3.72
N PRO A 59 4.07 -32.79 -4.59
CA PRO A 59 2.70 -33.09 -4.19
C PRO A 59 2.65 -34.41 -3.40
N ASP A 60 1.78 -34.46 -2.40
CA ASP A 60 1.48 -35.65 -1.57
C ASP A 60 2.67 -36.20 -0.75
N SER A 61 3.77 -35.47 -0.67
CA SER A 61 4.87 -35.75 0.24
C SER A 61 4.43 -35.49 1.68
N THR A 62 4.81 -36.38 2.61
CA THR A 62 4.72 -36.13 4.05
C THR A 62 5.97 -35.44 4.59
N ARG A 63 7.00 -35.23 3.77
CA ARG A 63 8.29 -34.67 4.18
C ARG A 63 8.29 -33.14 4.01
N PRO A 64 8.33 -32.37 5.11
CA PRO A 64 8.52 -30.93 5.06
C PRO A 64 9.88 -30.60 4.43
N TYR A 65 9.92 -29.57 3.58
CA TYR A 65 11.16 -29.02 3.04
C TYR A 65 11.58 -27.77 3.81
N LEU A 66 10.71 -26.76 3.82
CA LEU A 66 10.89 -25.52 4.55
C LEU A 66 9.53 -24.99 5.05
N HIS A 67 9.58 -23.91 5.83
CA HIS A 67 8.39 -23.24 6.33
C HIS A 67 8.39 -21.77 5.94
N LEU A 68 7.26 -21.30 5.41
CA LEU A 68 7.01 -19.88 5.17
C LEU A 68 6.50 -19.21 6.45
N ARG A 69 6.96 -17.98 6.67
CA ARG A 69 6.45 -17.08 7.70
C ARG A 69 5.11 -16.48 7.25
N LEU A 70 4.34 -15.98 8.21
CA LEU A 70 3.13 -15.21 7.90
C LEU A 70 3.48 -14.05 6.95
N ARG A 71 2.64 -13.78 5.95
CA ARG A 71 2.85 -12.77 4.89
C ARG A 71 4.07 -12.97 4.00
N GLU A 72 4.81 -14.06 4.14
CA GLU A 72 5.95 -14.31 3.27
C GLU A 72 5.47 -14.46 1.82
N PRO A 73 5.98 -13.62 0.89
CA PRO A 73 5.49 -13.61 -0.47
C PRO A 73 6.07 -14.76 -1.28
N VAL A 74 5.24 -15.31 -2.14
CA VAL A 74 5.57 -16.37 -3.09
C VAL A 74 5.00 -16.08 -4.46
N GLU A 75 5.74 -16.49 -5.48
CA GLU A 75 5.27 -16.55 -6.86
C GLU A 75 4.61 -17.90 -7.12
N ILE A 76 3.46 -17.90 -7.79
CA ILE A 76 2.81 -19.14 -8.24
C ILE A 76 3.37 -19.52 -9.61
N LEU A 77 4.02 -20.67 -9.70
CA LEU A 77 4.61 -21.20 -10.93
C LEU A 77 3.66 -22.10 -11.70
N ALA A 78 2.83 -22.87 -10.99
CA ALA A 78 1.83 -23.77 -11.56
C ALA A 78 0.81 -24.17 -10.49
N GLU A 79 -0.38 -24.59 -10.92
CA GLU A 79 -1.41 -25.16 -10.05
C GLU A 79 -1.70 -26.61 -10.47
N ARG A 80 -1.84 -27.51 -9.49
CA ARG A 80 -2.09 -28.96 -9.68
C ARG A 80 -2.98 -29.50 -8.58
N GLY A 81 -4.28 -29.68 -8.86
CA GLY A 81 -5.24 -30.15 -7.86
C GLY A 81 -5.28 -29.20 -6.66
N PRO A 82 -5.08 -29.67 -5.41
CA PRO A 82 -5.06 -28.81 -4.22
C PRO A 82 -3.72 -28.09 -3.99
N TRP A 83 -2.73 -28.30 -4.86
CA TRP A 83 -1.36 -27.82 -4.70
C TRP A 83 -1.03 -26.66 -5.64
N ARG A 84 -0.32 -25.66 -5.11
CA ARG A 84 0.40 -24.65 -5.87
C ARG A 84 1.89 -24.96 -5.84
N HIS A 85 2.51 -25.03 -7.01
CA HIS A 85 3.96 -24.97 -7.13
C HIS A 85 4.38 -23.51 -7.02
N VAL A 86 5.28 -23.21 -6.08
CA VAL A 86 5.64 -21.85 -5.71
C VAL A 86 7.14 -21.62 -5.77
N ARG A 87 7.52 -20.35 -5.91
CA ARG A 87 8.88 -19.84 -5.72
C ARG A 87 8.88 -18.80 -4.60
N THR A 88 9.75 -18.97 -3.62
CA THR A 88 9.98 -17.99 -2.55
C THR A 88 10.86 -16.84 -3.03
N SER A 89 10.94 -15.76 -2.25
CA SER A 89 11.73 -14.58 -2.63
C SER A 89 13.23 -14.85 -2.72
N ASP A 90 13.75 -15.84 -2.00
CA ASP A 90 15.15 -16.28 -2.07
C ASP A 90 15.40 -17.34 -3.16
N GLY A 91 14.37 -17.67 -3.96
CA GLY A 91 14.47 -18.54 -5.13
C GLY A 91 14.21 -20.02 -4.86
N ALA A 92 13.96 -20.45 -3.62
CA ALA A 92 13.58 -21.83 -3.33
C ALA A 92 12.21 -22.18 -3.98
N THR A 93 12.06 -23.41 -4.45
CA THR A 93 10.80 -23.89 -5.05
C THR A 93 10.24 -25.08 -4.30
N GLY A 94 8.91 -25.22 -4.34
CA GLY A 94 8.21 -26.35 -3.73
C GLY A 94 6.70 -26.22 -3.83
N TYR A 95 5.98 -27.08 -3.11
CA TYR A 95 4.53 -27.20 -3.21
C TYR A 95 3.85 -26.78 -1.91
N VAL A 96 2.78 -26.01 -2.02
CA VAL A 96 1.99 -25.50 -0.90
C VAL A 96 0.50 -25.70 -1.21
N TYR A 97 -0.32 -25.95 -0.20
CA TYR A 97 -1.77 -26.05 -0.39
C TYR A 97 -2.38 -24.70 -0.80
N HIS A 98 -3.39 -24.72 -1.67
CA HIS A 98 -4.14 -23.52 -2.05
C HIS A 98 -4.65 -22.73 -0.84
N ALA A 99 -5.16 -23.44 0.16
CA ALA A 99 -5.75 -22.86 1.37
C ALA A 99 -4.74 -22.13 2.28
N ASP A 100 -3.43 -22.37 2.08
CA ASP A 100 -2.37 -21.79 2.89
C ASP A 100 -1.79 -20.50 2.30
N LEU A 101 -2.27 -20.11 1.11
CA LEU A 101 -1.84 -18.91 0.40
C LEU A 101 -3.05 -18.05 0.03
N SER A 102 -2.87 -16.73 0.10
CA SER A 102 -3.87 -15.76 -0.37
C SER A 102 -3.21 -14.70 -1.23
N SER A 103 -3.99 -14.12 -2.14
CA SER A 103 -3.65 -12.90 -2.87
C SER A 103 -4.67 -11.79 -2.58
N VAL A 104 -5.48 -11.96 -1.53
CA VAL A 104 -6.47 -10.96 -1.11
C VAL A 104 -5.74 -9.77 -0.50
N TRP A 105 -6.12 -8.55 -0.87
CA TRP A 105 -5.64 -7.33 -0.25
C TRP A 105 -6.69 -6.23 -0.33
N ILE A 106 -6.53 -5.21 0.52
CA ILE A 106 -7.47 -4.10 0.63
C ILE A 106 -6.76 -2.81 0.17
N ARG A 107 -7.45 -2.03 -0.66
CA ARG A 107 -7.10 -0.62 -0.92
C ARG A 107 -8.19 0.27 -0.35
N ILE A 108 -7.84 1.34 0.33
CA ILE A 108 -8.79 2.33 0.87
C ILE A 108 -8.37 3.68 0.34
N SER A 109 -9.25 4.33 -0.42
CA SER A 109 -9.05 5.72 -0.85
C SER A 109 -9.82 6.65 0.06
N LYS A 110 -9.09 7.56 0.72
CA LYS A 110 -9.66 8.65 1.52
C LYS A 110 -10.31 9.68 0.59
N LYS A 111 -9.72 9.98 -0.57
CA LYS A 111 -10.31 10.82 -1.62
C LYS A 111 -11.68 10.34 -2.09
N GLU A 112 -11.82 9.05 -2.39
CA GLU A 112 -13.07 8.47 -2.90
C GLU A 112 -14.00 8.00 -1.77
N GLN A 113 -13.53 8.07 -0.52
CA GLN A 113 -14.14 7.50 0.67
C GLN A 113 -14.68 6.07 0.40
N THR A 114 -13.81 5.23 -0.17
CA THR A 114 -14.19 3.91 -0.68
C THR A 114 -13.11 2.89 -0.33
N LEU A 115 -13.56 1.75 0.19
CA LEU A 115 -12.76 0.55 0.39
C LEU A 115 -12.93 -0.38 -0.81
N TYR A 116 -11.83 -0.90 -1.30
CA TYR A 116 -11.74 -1.84 -2.41
C TYR A 116 -11.13 -3.15 -1.92
N LEU A 117 -11.80 -4.26 -2.19
CA LEU A 117 -11.28 -5.60 -1.94
C LEU A 117 -10.76 -6.16 -3.27
N TYR A 118 -9.51 -6.60 -3.29
CA TYR A 118 -8.89 -7.25 -4.43
C TYR A 118 -8.52 -8.69 -4.11
N GLU A 119 -8.45 -9.52 -5.14
CA GLU A 119 -7.78 -10.82 -5.14
C GLU A 119 -6.83 -10.83 -6.35
N GLY A 120 -5.52 -10.83 -6.09
CA GLY A 120 -4.55 -10.54 -7.13
C GLY A 120 -4.77 -9.14 -7.72
N THR A 121 -4.89 -9.05 -9.05
CA THR A 121 -5.28 -7.81 -9.76
C THR A 121 -6.78 -7.64 -9.90
N ARG A 122 -7.57 -8.67 -9.57
CA ARG A 122 -9.01 -8.68 -9.79
C ARG A 122 -9.71 -7.91 -8.68
N LEU A 123 -10.45 -6.86 -9.06
CA LEU A 123 -11.35 -6.19 -8.13
C LEU A 123 -12.51 -7.12 -7.76
N VAL A 124 -12.62 -7.46 -6.48
CA VAL A 124 -13.71 -8.28 -5.93
C VAL A 124 -14.92 -7.42 -5.65
N THR A 125 -14.73 -6.28 -4.97
CA THR A 125 -15.82 -5.34 -4.68
C THR A 125 -15.31 -3.95 -4.31
N LYS A 126 -16.20 -2.96 -4.39
CA LYS A 126 -16.02 -1.59 -3.88
C LYS A 126 -17.13 -1.26 -2.88
N ILE A 127 -16.75 -0.65 -1.76
CA ILE A 127 -17.60 -0.39 -0.61
C ILE A 127 -17.48 1.08 -0.23
N PRO A 128 -18.57 1.87 -0.30
CA PRO A 128 -18.59 3.20 0.32
C PRO A 128 -18.27 3.06 1.81
N ALA A 129 -17.33 3.85 2.30
CA ALA A 129 -16.86 3.76 3.67
C ALA A 129 -16.92 5.12 4.36
N ASP A 130 -17.16 5.08 5.67
CA ASP A 130 -17.09 6.25 6.53
C ASP A 130 -15.70 6.37 7.14
N PHE A 131 -15.28 7.59 7.44
CA PHE A 131 -13.92 7.89 7.87
C PHE A 131 -13.89 8.76 9.13
N GLY A 132 -12.66 9.03 9.59
CA GLY A 132 -12.40 9.99 10.64
C GLY A 132 -12.68 11.44 10.22
N GLN A 133 -12.67 12.35 11.18
CA GLN A 133 -12.70 13.78 10.87
C GLN A 133 -11.42 14.19 10.13
N ASN A 134 -11.50 15.31 9.39
CA ASN A 134 -10.39 15.83 8.59
C ASN A 134 -9.77 14.77 7.66
N VAL A 135 -10.64 14.11 6.88
CA VAL A 135 -10.33 12.92 6.08
C VAL A 135 -9.05 13.06 5.26
N PHE A 136 -8.78 14.21 4.65
CA PHE A 136 -7.65 14.34 3.73
C PHE A 136 -6.29 14.52 4.42
N ALA A 137 -6.27 14.84 5.71
CA ALA A 137 -5.05 14.95 6.49
C ALA A 137 -4.58 13.57 6.98
N ASP A 138 -3.28 13.41 7.15
CA ASP A 138 -2.70 12.18 7.71
C ASP A 138 -2.74 12.18 9.24
N LYS A 139 -2.81 10.98 9.82
CA LYS A 139 -2.82 10.79 11.27
C LYS A 139 -1.39 10.84 11.82
N GLU A 140 -1.11 11.84 12.62
CA GLU A 140 0.20 12.00 13.28
C GLU A 140 0.15 11.75 14.78
N ARG A 141 -1.02 11.94 15.41
CA ARG A 141 -1.21 11.83 16.85
C ARG A 141 -2.56 11.23 17.21
N ARG A 142 -2.67 10.84 18.48
CA ARG A 142 -3.94 10.48 19.11
C ARG A 142 -4.83 11.72 19.24
N GLY A 143 -6.05 11.62 18.69
CA GLY A 143 -7.09 12.61 18.94
C GLY A 143 -7.76 12.46 20.31
N SER A 144 -8.39 13.53 20.76
CA SER A 144 -9.13 13.61 22.01
C SER A 144 -10.35 14.53 21.85
N LEU A 145 -11.22 14.60 22.86
CA LEU A 145 -12.31 15.57 22.86
C LEU A 145 -11.83 17.03 22.79
N THR A 146 -10.64 17.31 23.33
CA THR A 146 -10.00 18.64 23.29
C THR A 146 -9.19 18.87 22.01
N ASN A 147 -8.91 17.82 21.25
CA ASN A 147 -8.18 17.86 19.99
C ASN A 147 -8.77 16.84 18.99
N PRO A 148 -10.01 17.06 18.52
CA PRO A 148 -10.70 16.14 17.62
C PRO A 148 -10.11 16.16 16.21
N ASP A 149 -9.30 17.17 15.87
CA ASP A 149 -8.62 17.26 14.57
C ASP A 149 -7.61 16.13 14.35
N ASP A 150 -7.12 15.49 15.41
CA ASP A 150 -6.22 14.32 15.34
C ASP A 150 -6.98 12.97 15.20
N TRP A 151 -8.32 12.99 15.06
CA TRP A 151 -9.16 11.82 14.70
C TRP A 151 -9.13 11.45 13.21
N ARG A 152 -7.96 11.61 12.59
CA ARG A 152 -7.72 11.34 11.17
C ARG A 152 -7.51 9.85 10.94
N THR A 153 -7.83 9.40 9.72
CA THR A 153 -7.46 8.05 9.25
C THR A 153 -6.04 8.09 8.69
N PRO A 154 -5.13 7.20 9.11
CA PRO A 154 -3.75 7.20 8.62
C PRO A 154 -3.67 6.84 7.13
N THR A 155 -2.67 7.37 6.45
CA THR A 155 -2.26 6.98 5.10
C THR A 155 -0.99 6.12 5.21
N GLY A 156 -0.87 5.07 4.39
CA GLY A 156 0.31 4.19 4.38
C GLY A 156 0.00 2.74 4.04
N VAL A 157 1.00 1.88 4.21
CA VAL A 157 0.88 0.43 4.02
C VAL A 157 0.76 -0.25 5.37
N PHE A 158 -0.32 -1.01 5.55
CA PHE A 158 -0.67 -1.69 6.78
C PHE A 158 -1.00 -3.18 6.51
N PHE A 159 -1.32 -3.88 7.59
CA PHE A 159 -1.90 -5.20 7.57
C PHE A 159 -2.91 -5.39 8.69
N VAL A 160 -3.82 -6.34 8.50
CA VAL A 160 -4.75 -6.75 9.54
C VAL A 160 -3.98 -7.51 10.63
N ALA A 161 -3.67 -6.84 11.73
CA ALA A 161 -2.95 -7.41 12.87
C ALA A 161 -3.85 -8.34 13.71
N HIS A 162 -5.16 -8.06 13.75
CA HIS A 162 -6.11 -8.86 14.53
C HIS A 162 -7.53 -8.80 13.94
N LYS A 163 -8.33 -9.83 14.21
CA LYS A 163 -9.75 -9.90 13.88
C LYS A 163 -10.57 -9.98 15.17
N ASN A 164 -11.33 -8.95 15.49
CA ASN A 164 -12.18 -8.90 16.68
C ASN A 164 -13.66 -9.21 16.31
N PRO A 165 -14.15 -10.43 16.58
CA PRO A 165 -15.53 -10.82 16.25
C PRO A 165 -16.57 -10.27 17.25
N ARG A 166 -16.13 -9.65 18.35
CA ARG A 166 -16.98 -9.08 19.41
C ARG A 166 -16.68 -7.59 19.58
N SER A 167 -16.48 -6.88 18.48
CA SER A 167 -16.32 -5.43 18.51
C SER A 167 -17.62 -4.77 18.97
N GLN A 168 -17.52 -3.64 19.68
CA GLN A 168 -18.67 -2.78 19.95
C GLN A 168 -19.34 -2.26 18.65
N TYR A 169 -18.61 -2.32 17.53
CA TYR A 169 -19.09 -1.98 16.19
C TYR A 169 -19.39 -3.24 15.35
N TYR A 170 -20.00 -4.26 15.95
CA TYR A 170 -20.31 -5.57 15.39
C TYR A 170 -19.08 -6.47 15.12
N LYS A 171 -18.20 -6.09 14.19
CA LYS A 171 -16.94 -6.78 13.87
C LYS A 171 -15.86 -5.77 13.53
N ALA A 172 -14.61 -6.08 13.82
CA ALA A 172 -13.48 -5.23 13.47
C ALA A 172 -12.26 -6.01 12.95
N LEU A 173 -11.65 -5.48 11.89
CA LEU A 173 -10.32 -5.85 11.40
C LEU A 173 -9.35 -4.77 11.90
N VAL A 174 -8.54 -5.11 12.90
CA VAL A 174 -7.61 -4.19 13.55
C VAL A 174 -6.34 -4.08 12.70
N LEU A 175 -5.94 -2.86 12.34
CA LEU A 175 -4.73 -2.61 11.58
C LEU A 175 -3.50 -2.54 12.49
N ASN A 176 -2.30 -2.77 11.94
CA ASN A 176 -1.02 -2.58 12.64
C ASN A 176 -0.62 -1.10 12.77
N TYR A 177 -1.56 -0.16 12.83
CA TYR A 177 -1.22 1.24 13.11
C TYR A 177 -0.93 1.43 14.61
N PRO A 178 0.13 2.16 15.00
CA PRO A 178 1.13 2.80 14.14
C PRO A 178 2.11 1.80 13.50
N SER A 179 2.50 2.07 12.25
CA SER A 179 3.57 1.36 11.53
C SER A 179 4.97 1.85 11.91
N ALA A 180 6.00 1.19 11.39
CA ALA A 180 7.39 1.63 11.51
C ALA A 180 7.61 3.04 10.91
N GLU A 181 6.94 3.36 9.80
CA GLU A 181 7.00 4.70 9.18
C GLU A 181 6.33 5.76 10.08
N ASP A 182 5.21 5.42 10.71
CA ASP A 182 4.54 6.30 11.68
C ASP A 182 5.41 6.52 12.92
N ALA A 183 6.06 5.47 13.42
CA ALA A 183 6.98 5.55 14.54
C ALA A 183 8.18 6.45 14.22
N ASP A 184 8.75 6.31 13.03
CA ASP A 184 9.87 7.11 12.54
C ASP A 184 9.51 8.59 12.43
N ARG A 185 8.36 8.91 11.84
CA ARG A 185 7.81 10.28 11.84
C ARG A 185 7.60 10.79 13.26
N GLY A 186 6.96 10.00 14.12
CA GLY A 186 6.68 10.34 15.51
C GLY A 186 7.93 10.60 16.35
N LEU A 187 8.99 9.83 16.16
CA LEU A 187 10.25 10.00 16.88
C LEU A 187 10.95 11.29 16.44
N ARG A 188 11.01 11.58 15.13
CA ARG A 188 11.56 12.84 14.61
C ARG A 188 10.83 14.08 15.11
N GLN A 189 9.51 13.98 15.24
CA GLN A 189 8.66 15.07 15.73
C GLN A 189 8.65 15.18 17.28
N GLY A 190 9.31 14.25 17.99
CA GLY A 190 9.34 14.23 19.44
C GLY A 190 8.02 13.80 20.10
N TYR A 191 7.13 13.14 19.36
CA TYR A 191 5.85 12.66 19.88
C TYR A 191 6.00 11.36 20.68
N ILE A 192 6.97 10.52 20.33
CA ILE A 192 7.21 9.25 21.01
C ILE A 192 8.67 9.12 21.47
N SER A 193 8.89 8.29 22.49
CA SER A 193 10.23 7.93 22.94
C SER A 193 10.90 6.93 21.99
N ARG A 194 12.23 6.80 22.12
CA ARG A 194 13.00 5.75 21.43
C ARG A 194 12.48 4.34 21.75
N GLU A 195 12.11 4.11 23.01
CA GLU A 195 11.54 2.83 23.46
C GLU A 195 10.21 2.52 22.77
N GLN A 196 9.33 3.51 22.64
CA GLN A 196 8.06 3.35 21.91
C GLN A 196 8.30 3.08 20.42
N TYR A 197 9.26 3.78 19.80
CA TYR A 197 9.68 3.48 18.44
C TYR A 197 10.13 2.03 18.31
N ASP A 198 11.05 1.57 19.17
CA ASP A 198 11.61 0.23 19.10
C ASP A 198 10.53 -0.85 19.29
N ALA A 199 9.55 -0.58 20.15
CA ALA A 199 8.43 -1.47 20.38
C ALA A 199 7.49 -1.57 19.16
N ILE A 200 7.28 -0.47 18.42
CA ILE A 200 6.47 -0.44 17.19
C ILE A 200 7.20 -1.16 16.05
N VAL A 201 8.47 -0.82 15.78
CA VAL A 201 9.25 -1.44 14.70
C VAL A 201 9.36 -2.95 14.91
N ARG A 202 9.68 -3.39 16.12
CA ARG A 202 9.72 -4.82 16.46
C ARG A 202 8.36 -5.49 16.25
N ALA A 203 7.25 -4.81 16.55
CA ALA A 203 5.92 -5.39 16.34
C ALA A 203 5.62 -5.63 14.86
N GLU A 204 6.05 -4.73 14.00
CA GLU A 204 5.90 -4.86 12.56
C GLU A 204 6.78 -5.98 11.99
N GLU A 205 8.06 -6.04 12.38
CA GLU A 205 9.00 -7.11 12.00
C GLU A 205 8.48 -8.51 12.40
N GLU A 206 7.87 -8.61 13.58
CA GLU A 206 7.30 -9.86 14.11
C GLU A 206 5.87 -10.14 13.60
N ILE A 207 5.28 -9.22 12.84
CA ILE A 207 3.91 -9.26 12.29
C ILE A 207 2.89 -9.49 13.42
N ARG A 208 2.96 -8.64 14.43
CA ARG A 208 2.04 -8.64 15.58
C ARG A 208 1.41 -7.28 15.77
N MET A 209 0.49 -7.21 16.72
CA MET A 209 -0.14 -5.97 17.13
C MET A 209 0.91 -5.03 17.76
N PRO A 210 1.05 -3.77 17.29
CA PRO A 210 1.92 -2.78 17.93
C PRO A 210 1.32 -2.30 19.26
N PRO A 211 2.09 -1.54 20.07
CA PRO A 211 1.53 -0.83 21.22
C PRO A 211 0.40 0.11 20.79
N MET A 212 -0.82 -0.20 21.24
CA MET A 212 -2.03 0.56 20.85
C MET A 212 -2.26 1.83 21.69
N ASN A 213 -1.40 2.08 22.68
CA ASN A 213 -1.53 3.19 23.62
C ASN A 213 -0.31 4.12 23.62
N THR A 214 0.13 4.52 22.42
CA THR A 214 1.18 5.53 22.25
C THR A 214 0.59 6.92 21.99
N PRO A 215 1.39 8.00 22.09
CA PRO A 215 1.03 9.33 21.62
C PRO A 215 0.58 9.42 20.16
N LEU A 216 1.02 8.51 19.28
CA LEU A 216 0.54 8.41 17.89
C LEU A 216 -0.90 7.89 17.81
N GLY A 217 -1.35 7.18 18.84
CA GLY A 217 -2.62 6.48 18.86
C GLY A 217 -2.44 4.97 18.65
N GLY A 218 -3.47 4.38 18.07
CA GLY A 218 -3.66 2.95 17.91
C GLY A 218 -5.14 2.67 17.61
N TRP A 219 -5.54 1.40 17.59
CA TRP A 219 -6.93 0.98 17.40
C TRP A 219 -7.59 1.57 16.14
N ILE A 220 -6.82 1.69 15.06
CA ILE A 220 -7.37 1.96 13.73
C ILE A 220 -7.91 0.64 13.18
N GLU A 221 -9.21 0.64 12.89
CA GLU A 221 -9.94 -0.57 12.52
C GLU A 221 -10.74 -0.35 11.24
N ILE A 222 -10.96 -1.43 10.49
CA ILE A 222 -12.07 -1.53 9.54
C ILE A 222 -13.22 -2.23 10.27
N HIS A 223 -14.33 -1.55 10.53
CA HIS A 223 -15.40 -2.09 11.39
C HIS A 223 -16.81 -1.94 10.81
N GLY A 224 -17.78 -2.60 11.45
CA GLY A 224 -19.21 -2.50 11.13
C GLY A 224 -19.85 -1.17 11.55
N HIS A 225 -21.17 -1.10 11.61
CA HIS A 225 -21.94 0.11 11.99
C HIS A 225 -21.66 1.37 11.14
N GLY A 226 -21.00 1.24 9.99
CA GLY A 226 -20.92 2.32 9.01
C GLY A 226 -22.31 2.63 8.45
N THR A 227 -22.53 3.90 8.14
CA THR A 227 -23.76 4.43 7.54
C THR A 227 -23.93 3.98 6.08
N GLY A 228 -22.83 3.66 5.39
CA GLY A 228 -22.80 3.40 3.96
C GLY A 228 -22.96 4.64 3.09
N ALA A 229 -22.90 5.84 3.69
CA ALA A 229 -23.18 7.12 3.04
C ALA A 229 -21.94 8.03 2.90
N ARG A 230 -20.73 7.53 3.13
CA ARG A 230 -19.46 8.29 3.05
C ARG A 230 -19.43 9.47 4.02
N THR A 231 -19.78 9.20 5.27
CA THR A 231 -19.81 10.20 6.33
C THR A 231 -18.49 10.20 7.12
N ASN A 232 -18.20 11.30 7.81
CA ASN A 232 -16.93 11.50 8.50
C ASN A 232 -17.16 11.68 10.00
N TRP A 233 -17.35 10.56 10.71
CA TRP A 233 -17.75 10.55 12.13
C TRP A 233 -16.84 9.73 13.03
N THR A 234 -15.99 8.87 12.46
CA THR A 234 -15.16 7.96 13.26
C THR A 234 -14.04 8.74 13.96
N GLN A 235 -13.30 8.07 14.85
CA GLN A 235 -12.11 8.63 15.49
C GLN A 235 -10.80 8.28 14.74
N GLY A 236 -10.92 7.95 13.45
CA GLY A 236 -9.81 7.52 12.58
C GLY A 236 -10.00 6.15 11.96
N CYS A 237 -11.04 5.41 12.33
CA CYS A 237 -11.40 4.11 11.74
C CYS A 237 -12.06 4.26 10.37
N VAL A 238 -12.15 3.14 9.65
CA VAL A 238 -12.88 3.01 8.39
C VAL A 238 -14.13 2.17 8.64
N ALA A 239 -15.30 2.80 8.67
CA ALA A 239 -16.54 2.09 8.98
C ALA A 239 -17.30 1.69 7.70
N VAL A 240 -17.77 0.44 7.66
CA VAL A 240 -18.62 -0.12 6.61
C VAL A 240 -19.88 -0.72 7.24
N THR A 241 -20.90 -1.02 6.45
CA THR A 241 -22.13 -1.64 6.99
C THR A 241 -21.87 -3.05 7.51
N ASN A 242 -22.73 -3.55 8.40
CA ASN A 242 -22.62 -4.90 8.96
C ASN A 242 -22.56 -6.01 7.88
N PRO A 243 -23.42 -6.00 6.84
CA PRO A 243 -23.30 -6.97 5.74
C PRO A 243 -21.97 -6.88 4.98
N GLN A 244 -21.42 -5.67 4.82
CA GLN A 244 -20.14 -5.47 4.13
C GLN A 244 -18.96 -6.00 4.96
N ILE A 245 -18.91 -5.73 6.28
CA ILE A 245 -17.86 -6.30 7.13
C ILE A 245 -17.99 -7.82 7.24
N ASP A 246 -19.20 -8.39 7.18
CA ASP A 246 -19.40 -9.85 7.10
C ASP A 246 -18.83 -10.46 5.83
N MET A 247 -18.95 -9.77 4.71
CA MET A 247 -18.34 -10.20 3.45
C MET A 247 -16.80 -10.12 3.54
N LEU A 248 -16.26 -8.99 4.01
CA LEU A 248 -14.81 -8.85 4.22
C LEU A 248 -14.28 -9.93 5.15
N TRP A 249 -15.00 -10.24 6.23
CA TRP A 249 -14.61 -11.21 7.25
C TRP A 249 -14.30 -12.61 6.69
N LYS A 250 -14.98 -12.99 5.60
CA LYS A 250 -14.81 -14.31 4.94
C LYS A 250 -13.55 -14.37 4.07
N HIS A 251 -13.10 -13.24 3.53
CA HIS A 251 -11.97 -13.18 2.60
C HIS A 251 -10.66 -12.76 3.27
N VAL A 252 -10.76 -12.00 4.37
CA VAL A 252 -9.62 -11.37 5.03
C VAL A 252 -9.06 -12.25 6.13
N HIS A 253 -7.75 -12.46 6.11
CA HIS A 253 -7.00 -13.17 7.13
C HIS A 253 -6.19 -12.18 7.99
N VAL A 254 -5.75 -12.63 9.17
CA VAL A 254 -4.67 -11.91 9.86
C VAL A 254 -3.45 -11.90 8.95
N GLY A 255 -2.82 -10.75 8.81
CA GLY A 255 -1.74 -10.51 7.87
C GLY A 255 -2.22 -10.08 6.47
N THR A 256 -3.51 -9.92 6.19
CA THR A 256 -3.94 -9.36 4.89
C THR A 256 -3.40 -7.93 4.71
N PRO A 257 -2.71 -7.61 3.59
CA PRO A 257 -2.25 -6.25 3.29
C PRO A 257 -3.39 -5.26 3.12
N VAL A 258 -3.17 -4.04 3.61
CA VAL A 258 -4.10 -2.92 3.52
C VAL A 258 -3.32 -1.68 3.10
N LEU A 259 -3.62 -1.13 1.93
CA LEU A 259 -3.11 0.17 1.50
C LEU A 259 -4.17 1.23 1.81
N ILE A 260 -3.80 2.28 2.53
CA ILE A 260 -4.65 3.47 2.68
C ILE A 260 -3.96 4.62 1.97
N GLU A 261 -4.63 5.19 0.97
CA GLU A 261 -4.15 6.31 0.18
C GLU A 261 -4.95 7.59 0.46
N PRO A 262 -4.40 8.78 0.19
CA PRO A 262 -5.06 10.07 0.41
C PRO A 262 -6.40 10.27 -0.30
#